data_AF-A0A9P6FPQ5-F1
#
_entry.id   AF-A0A9P6FPQ5-F1
#
_cell.length_a   1.000
_cell.length_b   1.000
_cell.length_c   1.000
_cell.angle_alpha   90.00
_cell.angle_beta   90.00
_cell.angle_gamma   90.00
#
_symmetry.space_group_name_H-M   'P 1'
#
loop_
_entity.id
_entity.type
_entity.pdbx_description
1 polymer ?
#
loop_
_entity_poly.entity_id
_entity_poly.type
_entity_poly.pdbx_seq_one_letter_code
_entity_poly.pdbx_strand_id
1 'polypeptide(L)'
;MIRIPEAIIFIPVQDEDRIERQFTKACYPNIGDNTSTLNFANTVILTICNTQADHLNDIATDLFCPDKDVPVYVATGSVSCDDDGEASCVTNQRDLKNFVSPDFPPYELRLKPGLPIMCIRNIDVINNL
;
A
#
# COMPACT_ATOMS: atom_id res chain seq x y z
N MET A 1 17.74 -0.61 -13.10
CA MET A 1 17.60 0.62 -13.90
C MET A 1 16.16 1.09 -13.75
N ILE A 2 15.94 2.28 -13.20
CA ILE A 2 14.58 2.83 -13.02
C ILE A 2 14.09 3.28 -14.41
N ARG A 3 12.98 2.71 -14.90
CA ARG A 3 12.31 3.18 -16.11
C ARG A 3 11.42 4.36 -15.75
N ILE A 4 11.50 5.43 -16.53
CA ILE A 4 10.55 6.53 -16.43
C ILE A 4 9.25 6.07 -17.10
N PRO A 5 8.09 6.21 -16.44
CA PRO A 5 6.78 5.88 -17.01
C PRO A 5 6.48 6.74 -18.24
N GLU A 6 5.70 6.21 -19.18
CA GLU A 6 5.24 6.94 -20.36
C GLU A 6 4.15 7.98 -20.01
N ALA A 7 3.35 7.68 -18.97
CA ALA A 7 2.31 8.56 -18.47
C ALA A 7 2.52 8.91 -16.99
N ILE A 8 2.56 10.21 -16.67
CA ILE A 8 2.57 10.72 -15.31
C ILE A 8 1.28 11.52 -15.10
N ILE A 9 0.42 11.03 -14.20
CA ILE A 9 -0.91 11.60 -13.95
C ILE A 9 -0.92 12.22 -12.56
N PHE A 10 -1.36 13.48 -12.47
CA PHE A 10 -1.58 14.16 -11.21
C PHE A 10 -3.07 14.14 -10.87
N ILE A 11 -3.43 13.58 -9.72
CA ILE A 11 -4.81 13.55 -9.24
C ILE A 11 -4.94 14.57 -8.09
N PRO A 12 -5.51 15.76 -8.34
CA PRO A 12 -5.80 16.72 -7.28
C PRO A 12 -6.98 16.21 -6.45
N VAL A 13 -6.66 15.70 -5.26
CA VAL A 13 -7.65 15.20 -4.29
C VAL A 13 -8.36 16.39 -3.64
N GLN A 14 -9.49 16.80 -4.21
CA GLN A 14 -10.41 17.76 -3.59
C GLN A 14 -11.78 17.15 -3.23
N ASP A 15 -12.08 15.94 -3.72
CA ASP A 15 -13.38 15.28 -3.56
C ASP A 15 -13.24 13.76 -3.78
N GLU A 16 -13.63 12.93 -2.80
CA GLU A 16 -13.46 11.46 -2.82
C GLU A 16 -14.16 10.80 -4.01
N ASP A 17 -15.40 11.19 -4.30
CA ASP A 17 -16.18 10.66 -5.44
C ASP A 17 -15.51 10.98 -6.78
N ARG A 18 -14.73 12.07 -6.86
CA ARG A 18 -13.96 12.42 -8.05
C ARG A 18 -12.69 11.59 -8.16
N ILE A 19 -12.08 11.17 -7.05
CA ILE A 19 -10.84 10.38 -7.05
C ILE A 19 -11.07 9.03 -7.70
N GLU A 20 -12.07 8.27 -7.22
CA GLU A 20 -12.36 6.94 -7.77
C GLU A 20 -12.74 7.02 -9.25
N ARG A 21 -13.54 8.02 -9.63
CA ARG A 21 -13.91 8.26 -11.03
C ARG A 21 -12.72 8.65 -11.90
N GLN A 22 -11.78 9.46 -11.39
CA GLN A 22 -10.56 9.82 -12.14
C GLN A 22 -9.61 8.64 -12.24
N PHE A 23 -9.44 7.88 -11.16
CA PHE A 23 -8.62 6.68 -11.14
C PHE A 23 -9.12 5.65 -12.15
N THR A 24 -10.41 5.29 -12.11
CA THR A 24 -11.02 4.36 -13.06
C THR A 24 -11.03 4.95 -14.46
N LYS A 25 -11.66 6.09 -14.72
CA LYS A 25 -11.86 6.57 -16.10
C LYS A 25 -10.59 7.06 -16.80
N ALA A 26 -9.67 7.69 -16.07
CA ALA A 26 -8.51 8.32 -16.68
C ALA A 26 -7.24 7.46 -16.60
N CYS A 27 -7.09 6.63 -15.57
CA CYS A 27 -5.86 5.85 -15.38
C CYS A 27 -6.06 4.38 -15.77
N TYR A 28 -7.12 3.73 -15.28
CA TYR A 28 -7.35 2.30 -15.48
C TYR A 28 -8.83 1.99 -15.76
N PRO A 29 -9.33 2.26 -16.99
CA PRO A 29 -10.76 2.18 -17.34
C PRO A 29 -11.37 0.77 -17.21
N ASN A 30 -10.53 -0.26 -17.14
CA ASN A 30 -10.94 -1.66 -17.05
C ASN A 30 -10.34 -2.36 -15.82
N ILE A 31 -10.07 -1.62 -14.73
CA ILE A 31 -9.40 -2.21 -13.55
C ILE A 31 -10.19 -3.37 -12.91
N GLY A 32 -11.51 -3.31 -13.00
CA GLY A 32 -12.42 -4.35 -12.50
C GLY A 32 -12.67 -5.49 -13.47
N ASP A 33 -12.25 -5.39 -14.73
CA ASP A 33 -12.38 -6.49 -15.67
C ASP A 33 -11.35 -7.55 -15.26
N ASN A 34 -11.80 -8.78 -14.98
CA ASN A 34 -10.97 -9.93 -14.56
C ASN A 34 -9.85 -10.34 -15.55
N THR A 35 -9.58 -9.50 -16.55
CA THR A 35 -8.44 -9.58 -17.45
C THR A 35 -7.17 -9.19 -16.72
N SER A 36 -6.24 -10.14 -16.58
CA SER A 36 -4.91 -9.98 -15.96
C SER A 36 -3.94 -9.13 -16.81
N THR A 37 -4.46 -8.27 -17.68
CA THR A 37 -3.72 -7.52 -18.71
C THR A 37 -3.46 -6.07 -18.34
N LEU A 38 -3.83 -5.62 -17.13
CA LEU A 38 -3.53 -4.25 -16.70
C LEU A 38 -2.03 -4.06 -16.57
N ASN A 39 -1.50 -3.14 -17.38
CA ASN A 39 -0.10 -2.78 -17.34
C ASN A 39 0.12 -1.60 -16.39
N PHE A 40 0.37 -1.89 -15.11
CA PHE A 40 0.71 -0.88 -14.11
C PHE A 40 2.11 -0.27 -14.32
N ALA A 41 2.95 -0.82 -15.20
CA ALA A 41 4.34 -0.37 -15.35
C ALA A 41 4.50 0.91 -16.19
N ASN A 42 3.50 1.25 -17.02
CA ASN A 42 3.61 2.38 -17.96
C ASN A 42 3.04 3.70 -17.40
N THR A 43 2.28 3.64 -16.30
CA THR A 43 1.58 4.79 -15.74
C THR A 43 1.95 4.96 -14.28
N VAL A 44 2.33 6.17 -13.89
CA VAL A 44 2.48 6.56 -12.49
C VAL A 44 1.47 7.64 -12.15
N ILE A 45 0.85 7.48 -10.99
CA ILE A 45 -0.07 8.44 -10.40
C ILE A 45 0.64 9.14 -9.25
N LEU A 46 0.64 10.47 -9.26
CA LEU A 46 1.26 11.29 -8.23
C LEU A 46 0.19 12.06 -7.45
N THR A 47 0.33 12.03 -6.13
CA THR A 47 -0.47 12.79 -5.17
C THR A 47 0.42 13.75 -4.38
N ILE A 48 -0.22 14.65 -3.63
CA ILE A 48 0.49 15.65 -2.81
C ILE A 48 0.89 15.06 -1.46
N CYS A 49 0.08 14.14 -0.91
CA CYS A 49 0.28 13.53 0.41
C CYS A 49 0.28 12.00 0.34
N ASN A 50 1.00 11.35 1.25
CA ASN A 50 1.03 9.88 1.37
C ASN A 50 -0.36 9.30 1.67
N THR A 51 -1.14 9.94 2.54
CA THR A 51 -2.51 9.49 2.87
C THR A 51 -3.41 9.40 1.64
N GLN A 52 -3.20 10.26 0.64
CA GLN A 52 -3.92 10.23 -0.63
C GLN A 52 -3.42 9.10 -1.54
N ALA A 53 -2.12 8.83 -1.52
CA ALA A 53 -1.54 7.71 -2.25
C ALA A 53 -2.02 6.37 -1.66
N ASP A 54 -2.06 6.26 -0.33
CA ASP A 54 -2.57 5.09 0.38
C ASP A 54 -4.04 4.84 0.01
N HIS A 55 -4.89 5.88 0.07
CA HIS A 55 -6.29 5.77 -0.33
C HIS A 55 -6.48 5.34 -1.80
N LEU A 56 -5.65 5.85 -2.72
CA LEU A 56 -5.66 5.41 -4.11
C LEU A 56 -5.22 3.94 -4.27
N ASN A 57 -4.23 3.51 -3.49
CA ASN A 57 -3.76 2.13 -3.49
C ASN A 57 -4.83 1.18 -2.92
N ASP A 58 -5.60 1.62 -1.92
CA ASP A 58 -6.75 0.88 -1.40
C ASP A 58 -7.84 0.72 -2.47
N ILE A 59 -8.24 1.81 -3.13
CA ILE A 59 -9.19 1.78 -4.25
C ILE A 59 -8.70 0.83 -5.35
N ALA A 60 -7.42 0.91 -5.72
CA ALA A 60 -6.83 0.02 -6.71
C ALA A 60 -6.91 -1.45 -6.29
N THR A 61 -6.65 -1.74 -5.01
CA THR A 61 -6.69 -3.09 -4.44
C THR A 61 -8.10 -3.64 -4.42
N ASP A 62 -9.09 -2.82 -4.06
CA ASP A 62 -10.50 -3.20 -4.02
C ASP A 62 -11.04 -3.50 -5.43
N LEU A 63 -10.74 -2.62 -6.38
CA LEU A 63 -11.23 -2.75 -7.75
C LEU A 63 -10.51 -3.84 -8.56
N PHE A 64 -9.22 -4.09 -8.31
CA PHE A 64 -8.47 -5.07 -9.09
C PHE A 64 -8.93 -6.51 -8.80
N CYS A 65 -9.44 -7.22 -9.81
CA CYS A 65 -10.01 -8.56 -9.67
C CYS A 65 -10.98 -8.64 -8.45
N PRO A 66 -12.17 -8.03 -8.54
CA PRO A 66 -13.07 -7.87 -7.40
C PRO A 66 -13.57 -9.21 -6.84
N ASP A 67 -13.59 -10.26 -7.66
CA ASP A 67 -14.03 -11.60 -7.26
C ASP A 67 -12.99 -12.39 -6.45
N LYS A 68 -11.76 -11.86 -6.30
CA LYS A 68 -10.69 -12.51 -5.53
C LYS A 68 -10.62 -11.96 -4.12
N ASP A 69 -10.45 -12.87 -3.16
CA ASP A 69 -10.18 -12.51 -1.76
C ASP A 69 -8.97 -11.58 -1.65
N VAL A 70 -9.02 -10.70 -0.64
CA VAL A 70 -7.95 -9.76 -0.31
C VAL A 70 -7.26 -10.24 0.97
N PRO A 71 -6.18 -11.05 0.89
CA PRO A 71 -5.35 -11.35 2.03
C PRO A 71 -4.92 -10.09 2.78
N VAL A 72 -5.12 -10.11 4.10
CA VAL A 72 -4.68 -9.05 5.01
C VAL A 72 -3.55 -9.59 5.87
N TYR A 73 -2.39 -8.95 5.78
CA TYR A 73 -1.20 -9.24 6.58
C TYR A 73 -1.09 -8.21 7.69
N VAL A 74 -1.08 -8.67 8.93
CA VAL A 74 -1.08 -7.80 10.11
C VAL A 74 0.32 -7.76 10.73
N ALA A 75 0.84 -6.56 10.96
CA ALA A 75 2.13 -6.35 11.58
C ALA A 75 2.12 -6.81 13.04
N THR A 76 3.26 -7.36 13.47
CA THR A 76 3.50 -7.72 14.87
C THR A 76 4.73 -6.97 15.36
N GLY A 77 4.66 -6.46 16.58
CA GLY A 77 5.74 -5.69 17.19
C GLY A 77 5.92 -6.08 18.64
N SER A 78 7.16 -6.01 19.12
CA SER A 78 7.53 -6.16 20.52
C SER A 78 8.37 -4.95 20.90
N VAL A 79 8.11 -4.40 22.08
CA VAL A 79 8.94 -3.35 22.67
C VAL A 79 9.85 -4.03 23.69
N SER A 80 11.16 -3.84 23.58
CA SER A 80 12.09 -4.26 24.63
C SER A 80 11.95 -3.31 25.81
N CYS A 81 11.55 -3.84 26.96
CA CYS A 81 11.60 -3.11 28.21
C CYS A 81 12.97 -3.31 28.84
N ASP A 82 13.83 -2.31 28.69
CA ASP A 82 15.05 -2.22 29.48
C ASP A 82 14.68 -1.65 30.87
N ASP A 83 14.07 -2.47 31.73
CA ASP A 83 14.07 -2.24 33.19
C ASP A 83 13.71 -3.52 33.97
N ASP A 84 14.41 -3.75 35.08
CA ASP A 84 14.45 -4.98 35.90
C ASP A 84 13.17 -5.24 36.72
N GLY A 85 11.99 -5.28 36.08
CA GLY A 85 10.73 -5.56 36.75
C GLY A 85 9.74 -6.26 35.83
N GLU A 86 9.11 -7.32 36.34
CA GLU A 86 8.07 -8.13 35.67
C GLU A 86 6.86 -7.29 35.22
N ALA A 87 7.01 -6.54 34.13
CA ALA A 87 5.90 -5.96 33.39
C ALA A 87 6.03 -6.46 31.95
N SER A 88 5.21 -7.47 31.63
CA SER A 88 4.97 -7.93 30.27
C SER A 88 4.53 -6.74 29.41
N CYS A 89 5.46 -6.08 28.74
CA CYS A 89 5.18 -4.96 27.85
C CYS A 89 4.77 -5.47 26.47
N VAL A 90 3.64 -6.16 26.45
CA VAL A 90 2.87 -6.34 25.23
C VAL A 90 2.35 -4.96 24.85
N THR A 91 2.99 -4.32 23.86
CA THR A 91 2.35 -3.19 23.17
C THR A 91 0.96 -3.66 22.74
N ASN A 92 -0.10 -2.99 23.21
CA ASN A 92 -1.44 -3.37 22.80
C ASN A 92 -1.54 -3.22 21.28
N GLN A 93 -2.19 -4.17 20.59
CA GLN A 93 -2.41 -4.09 19.14
C GLN A 93 -3.01 -2.74 18.69
N ARG A 94 -3.78 -2.08 19.57
CA ARG A 94 -4.33 -0.74 19.33
C ARG A 94 -3.26 0.33 19.16
N ASP A 95 -2.16 0.23 19.90
CA ASP A 95 -1.07 1.20 19.85
C ASP A 95 -0.27 1.05 18.55
N LEU A 96 -0.04 -0.20 18.12
CA LEU A 96 0.59 -0.52 16.84
C LEU A 96 -0.26 -0.08 15.64
N LYS A 97 -1.59 -0.22 15.73
CA LYS A 97 -2.51 0.24 14.67
C LYS A 97 -2.45 1.75 14.45
N ASN A 98 -2.18 2.51 15.50
CA ASN A 98 -2.06 3.97 15.42
C ASN A 98 -0.65 4.45 15.08
N PHE A 99 0.32 3.54 14.98
CA PHE A 99 1.70 3.88 14.65
C PHE A 99 1.84 4.10 13.15
N VAL A 100 1.83 5.38 12.74
CA VAL A 100 2.03 5.78 11.34
C VAL A 100 3.34 6.55 11.25
N SER A 101 4.34 5.95 10.62
CA SER A 101 5.64 6.57 10.35
C SER A 101 6.07 6.26 8.91
N PRO A 102 6.64 7.22 8.16
CA PRO A 102 7.09 6.99 6.79
C PRO A 102 8.18 5.91 6.68
N ASP A 103 8.91 5.61 7.76
CA ASP A 103 9.99 4.61 7.77
C ASP A 103 9.51 3.18 8.07
N PHE A 104 8.21 3.02 8.32
CA PHE A 104 7.59 1.74 8.68
C PHE A 104 6.45 1.39 7.73
N PRO A 105 6.30 0.09 7.38
CA PRO A 105 5.13 -0.35 6.66
C PRO A 105 3.87 -0.15 7.52
N PRO A 106 2.68 -0.04 6.89
CA PRO A 106 1.43 0.04 7.62
C PRO A 106 1.18 -1.19 8.47
N TYR A 107 0.40 -1.03 9.54
CA TYR A 107 0.00 -2.13 10.43
C TYR A 107 -0.79 -3.23 9.70
N GLU A 108 -1.66 -2.85 8.78
CA GLU A 108 -2.43 -3.77 7.93
C GLU A 108 -1.96 -3.60 6.48
N LEU A 109 -1.52 -4.69 5.85
CA LEU A 109 -1.12 -4.72 4.45
C LEU A 109 -2.06 -5.63 3.66
N ARG A 110 -2.78 -5.05 2.69
CA ARG A 110 -3.76 -5.73 1.83
C ARG A 110 -3.13 -6.02 0.48
N LEU A 111 -3.10 -7.28 0.04
CA LEU A 111 -2.41 -7.66 -1.21
C LEU A 111 -3.26 -8.62 -2.06
N LYS A 112 -3.19 -8.47 -3.37
CA LYS A 112 -3.71 -9.42 -4.37
C LYS A 112 -2.60 -9.82 -5.35
N PRO A 113 -2.56 -11.07 -5.84
CA PRO A 113 -1.61 -11.47 -6.87
C PRO A 113 -1.77 -10.63 -8.13
N GLY A 114 -0.68 -10.00 -8.58
CA GLY A 114 -0.65 -9.14 -9.77
C GLY A 114 -0.67 -7.64 -9.50
N LEU A 115 -0.91 -7.20 -8.26
CA LEU A 115 -0.74 -5.81 -7.88
C LEU A 115 0.74 -5.41 -7.79
N PRO A 116 1.10 -4.19 -8.22
CA PRO A 116 2.45 -3.67 -8.04
C PRO A 116 2.73 -3.40 -6.55
N ILE A 117 3.95 -3.72 -6.11
CA ILE A 117 4.42 -3.44 -4.75
C ILE A 117 5.76 -2.70 -4.80
N MET A 118 6.07 -1.94 -3.75
CA MET A 118 7.36 -1.28 -3.56
C MET A 118 8.08 -1.90 -2.36
N CYS A 119 9.35 -2.25 -2.55
CA CYS A 119 10.21 -2.63 -1.43
C CYS A 119 10.71 -1.37 -0.73
N ILE A 120 10.34 -1.20 0.54
CA ILE A 120 10.71 -0.04 1.37
C ILE A 120 12.02 -0.23 2.14
N ARG A 121 12.57 -1.44 2.18
CA ARG A 121 13.83 -1.78 2.85
C ARG A 121 14.71 -2.58 1.90
N ASN A 122 16.02 -2.43 2.08
CA ASN A 122 16.99 -3.27 1.40
C ASN A 122 16.88 -4.70 1.94
N ILE A 123 16.83 -5.67 1.04
CA ILE A 123 16.83 -7.09 1.38
C ILE A 123 18.16 -7.66 0.88
N ASP A 124 18.94 -8.20 1.80
CA ASP A 124 20.17 -8.93 1.54
C ASP A 124 19.97 -10.42 1.86
N VAL A 125 19.55 -11.15 0.83
CA VAL A 125 19.28 -12.58 0.92
C VAL A 125 20.55 -13.38 1.22
N ILE A 126 21.74 -12.86 0.90
CA ILE A 126 23.01 -13.57 1.12
C ILE A 126 23.37 -13.54 2.61
N ASN A 127 23.12 -12.41 3.26
CA ASN A 127 23.41 -12.22 4.67
C ASN A 127 22.20 -12.47 5.59
N ASN A 128 21.09 -12.98 5.05
CA ASN A 128 19.82 -13.19 5.75
C ASN A 128 19.31 -11.93 6.47
N LEU A 129 19.41 -10.76 5.83
CA LEU A 129 18.98 -9.47 6.36
C LEU A 129 17.94 -8.79 5.46
#